data_AF-A7WZJ4-F1
#
_entry.id   AF-A7WZJ4-F1
#
_cell.length_a   1.000
_cell.length_b   1.000
_cell.length_c   1.000
_cell.angle_alpha   90.00
_cell.angle_beta   90.00
_cell.angle_gamma   90.00
#
_symmetry.space_group_name_H-M   'P 1'
#
loop_
_entity.id
_entity.type
_entity.pdbx_description
1 polymer ?
#
loop_
_entity_poly.entity_id
_entity_poly.type
_entity_poly.pdbx_seq_one_letter_code
_entity_poly.pdbx_strand_id
1 'polypeptide(L)'
;MESVLNNEKAIVVFSGGQDSTTCLFYAKKHFKEVELVTFNYGQRHDTEIEVAKQIAQDQGMKHHVLDMSLLSQLTPNALTQHDMEITNNEDGIPNTFVPARNLLFLSFAGALAYQIGAKHIITGVCETDFSGYPDCRDSFIKSMNVTLSLAMDKDFVIHTPLMWLNKAETWKLSDELEVLDYIRTKTLTCYNGIIGDGCGECPACHLRQRGLNQYLESKGAL
;
A
#
# COMPACT_ATOMS: atom_id res chain seq x y z
N MET A 1 26.19 -5.28 22.71
CA MET A 1 25.26 -4.14 22.79
C MET A 1 24.19 -4.42 21.75
N GLU A 2 23.02 -4.89 22.15
CA GLU A 2 21.93 -5.16 21.21
C GLU A 2 21.62 -3.88 20.45
N SER A 3 21.76 -3.91 19.12
CA SER A 3 21.40 -2.75 18.31
C SER A 3 19.89 -2.55 18.42
N VAL A 4 19.50 -1.46 19.08
CA VAL A 4 18.12 -0.99 19.12
C VAL A 4 17.76 -0.50 17.72
N LEU A 5 16.55 -0.77 17.25
CA LEU A 5 16.06 -0.25 15.98
C LEU A 5 16.00 1.29 16.03
N ASN A 6 16.28 1.96 14.91
CA ASN A 6 16.24 3.40 14.83
C ASN A 6 14.78 3.91 14.88
N ASN A 7 14.43 4.65 15.93
CA ASN A 7 13.11 5.24 16.14
C ASN A 7 12.80 6.42 15.20
N GLU A 8 13.77 6.88 14.41
CA GLU A 8 13.59 7.93 13.41
C GLU A 8 13.53 7.38 11.98
N LYS A 9 13.58 6.05 11.81
CA LYS A 9 13.61 5.36 10.53
C LYS A 9 12.36 4.52 10.27
N ALA A 10 11.80 4.68 9.08
CA ALA A 10 10.63 3.94 8.61
C ALA A 10 10.87 3.22 7.26
N ILE A 11 10.23 2.08 7.09
CA ILE A 11 10.02 1.42 5.79
C ILE A 11 8.55 1.56 5.39
N VAL A 12 8.28 1.96 4.15
CA VAL A 12 6.91 2.06 3.62
C VAL A 12 6.65 0.89 2.67
N VAL A 13 5.60 0.12 2.93
CA VAL A 13 5.06 -0.86 1.97
C VAL A 13 4.42 -0.09 0.83
N PHE A 14 5.05 -0.17 -0.33
CA PHE A 14 4.85 0.75 -1.45
C PHE A 14 4.49 0.03 -2.74
N SER A 15 3.48 0.54 -3.47
CA SER A 15 3.05 -0.02 -4.76
C SER A 15 2.94 1.02 -5.87
N GLY A 16 3.16 2.31 -5.57
CA GLY A 16 2.97 3.39 -6.56
C GLY A 16 1.51 3.78 -6.80
N GLY A 17 0.55 3.14 -6.12
CA GLY A 17 -0.86 3.57 -6.11
C GLY A 17 -1.13 4.75 -5.19
N GLN A 18 -2.36 5.28 -5.21
CA GLN A 18 -2.77 6.43 -4.40
C GLN A 18 -2.39 6.26 -2.93
N ASP A 19 -2.92 5.22 -2.29
CA ASP A 19 -2.84 5.01 -0.84
C ASP A 19 -1.38 4.88 -0.37
N SER A 20 -0.60 4.01 -1.01
CA SER A 20 0.79 3.80 -0.63
C SER A 20 1.67 5.03 -0.88
N THR A 21 1.32 5.87 -1.87
CA THR A 21 2.02 7.14 -2.13
C THR A 21 1.63 8.20 -1.10
N THR A 22 0.36 8.27 -0.69
CA THR A 22 -0.04 9.10 0.46
C THR A 22 0.72 8.67 1.72
N CYS A 23 0.88 7.36 1.97
CA CYS A 23 1.69 6.84 3.07
C CYS A 23 3.17 7.22 2.97
N LEU A 24 3.77 7.25 1.77
CA LEU A 24 5.14 7.75 1.57
C LEU A 24 5.27 9.21 2.01
N PHE A 25 4.37 10.09 1.57
CA PHE A 25 4.43 11.50 1.95
C PHE A 25 4.13 11.72 3.43
N TYR A 26 3.21 10.95 4.01
CA TYR A 26 3.01 10.88 5.47
C TYR A 26 4.31 10.49 6.17
N ALA A 27 5.00 9.45 5.70
CA ALA A 27 6.26 8.98 6.28
C ALA A 27 7.35 10.06 6.26
N LYS A 28 7.52 10.75 5.12
CA LYS A 28 8.51 11.83 4.95
C LYS A 28 8.27 13.01 5.91
N LYS A 29 7.02 13.25 6.32
CA LYS A 29 6.67 14.29 7.30
C LYS A 29 6.95 13.87 8.75
N HIS A 30 6.90 12.58 9.05
CA HIS A 30 6.95 12.06 10.42
C HIS A 30 8.28 11.37 10.82
N PHE A 31 9.11 10.97 9.86
CA PHE A 31 10.37 10.25 10.10
C PHE A 31 11.54 10.92 9.37
N LYS A 32 12.75 10.81 9.94
CA LYS A 32 13.96 11.41 9.35
C LYS A 32 14.53 10.57 8.21
N GLU A 33 14.41 9.26 8.32
CA GLU A 33 14.87 8.31 7.30
C GLU A 33 13.70 7.47 6.82
N VAL A 34 13.48 7.45 5.50
CA VAL A 34 12.41 6.67 4.87
C VAL A 34 12.99 5.86 3.72
N GLU A 35 12.76 4.55 3.76
CA GLU A 35 13.01 3.65 2.63
C GLU A 35 11.67 3.06 2.15
N LEU A 36 11.64 2.53 0.92
CA LEU A 36 10.45 1.93 0.31
C LEU A 36 10.67 0.44 0.06
N VAL A 37 9.61 -0.36 0.19
CA VAL A 37 9.59 -1.76 -0.26
C VAL A 37 8.39 -2.04 -1.15
N THR A 38 8.63 -2.57 -2.35
CA THR A 38 7.59 -3.08 -3.26
C THR A 38 7.72 -4.58 -3.39
N PHE A 39 6.58 -5.27 -3.37
CA PHE A 39 6.51 -6.72 -3.57
C PHE A 39 6.12 -7.02 -5.01
N ASN A 40 6.99 -7.71 -5.74
CA ASN A 40 6.70 -8.23 -7.07
C ASN A 40 6.22 -9.68 -6.94
N TYR A 41 4.92 -9.93 -7.00
CA TYR A 41 4.34 -11.27 -6.86
C TYR A 41 3.73 -11.79 -8.17
N GLY A 42 4.15 -11.23 -9.31
CA GLY A 42 3.58 -11.55 -10.61
C GLY A 42 2.27 -10.80 -10.87
N GLN A 43 2.18 -9.54 -10.45
CA GLN A 43 1.03 -8.70 -10.74
C GLN A 43 0.74 -8.64 -12.25
N ARG A 44 -0.55 -8.47 -12.60
CA ARG A 44 -1.05 -8.49 -13.98
C ARG A 44 -0.30 -7.55 -14.94
N HIS A 45 0.27 -6.46 -14.43
CA HIS A 45 0.98 -5.46 -15.24
C HIS A 45 2.33 -5.11 -14.61
N ASP A 46 3.41 -5.26 -15.39
CA ASP A 46 4.75 -4.74 -15.05
C ASP A 46 4.74 -3.22 -14.76
N THR A 47 3.72 -2.53 -15.28
CA THR A 47 3.50 -1.09 -15.10
C THR A 47 3.40 -0.65 -13.64
N GLU A 48 2.86 -1.48 -12.73
CA GLU A 48 2.76 -1.10 -11.30
C GLU A 48 4.15 -0.92 -10.67
N ILE A 49 5.07 -1.84 -10.96
CA ILE A 49 6.43 -1.79 -10.43
C ILE A 49 7.19 -0.62 -11.05
N GLU A 50 7.01 -0.36 -12.35
CA GLU A 50 7.65 0.78 -13.01
C GLU A 50 7.15 2.11 -12.46
N VAL A 51 5.85 2.25 -12.16
CA VAL A 51 5.31 3.44 -11.50
C VAL A 51 5.86 3.60 -10.09
N ALA A 52 5.96 2.51 -9.32
CA ALA A 52 6.59 2.55 -8.00
C ALA A 52 8.06 3.00 -8.08
N LYS A 53 8.85 2.42 -8.99
CA LYS A 53 10.25 2.82 -9.22
C LYS A 53 10.37 4.28 -9.65
N GLN A 54 9.50 4.75 -10.55
CA GLN A 54 9.51 6.14 -11.02
C GLN A 54 9.20 7.10 -9.87
N ILE A 55 8.18 6.83 -9.07
CA ILE A 55 7.85 7.67 -7.91
C ILE A 55 8.99 7.64 -6.89
N ALA A 56 9.60 6.47 -6.64
CA ALA A 56 10.74 6.38 -5.75
C ALA A 56 11.92 7.24 -6.23
N GLN A 57 12.23 7.20 -7.53
CA GLN A 57 13.24 8.04 -8.16
C GLN A 57 12.91 9.53 -8.07
N ASP A 58 11.69 9.92 -8.45
CA ASP A 58 11.19 11.30 -8.39
C ASP A 58 11.29 11.87 -6.96
N GLN A 59 11.12 11.03 -5.94
CA GLN A 59 11.17 11.41 -4.53
C GLN A 59 12.53 11.22 -3.87
N GLY A 60 13.55 10.74 -4.60
CA GLY A 60 14.90 10.51 -4.08
C GLY A 60 14.96 9.40 -3.01
N MET A 61 14.07 8.42 -3.07
CA MET A 61 13.93 7.38 -2.06
C MET A 61 14.71 6.12 -2.42
N LYS A 62 15.36 5.52 -1.42
CA LYS A 62 15.92 4.18 -1.57
C LYS A 62 14.77 3.16 -1.61
N HIS A 63 14.75 2.34 -2.65
CA HIS A 63 13.63 1.46 -2.97
C HIS A 63 14.08 0.01 -3.16
N HIS A 64 13.52 -0.87 -2.34
CA HIS A 64 13.72 -2.30 -2.41
C HIS A 64 12.57 -2.92 -3.19
N VAL A 65 12.88 -3.73 -4.21
CA VAL A 65 11.88 -4.55 -4.90
C VAL A 65 12.16 -6.00 -4.53
N LEU A 66 11.23 -6.61 -3.79
CA LEU A 66 11.33 -8.00 -3.36
C LEU A 66 10.53 -8.89 -4.30
N ASP A 67 11.20 -9.87 -4.90
CA ASP A 67 10.54 -10.91 -5.69
C ASP A 67 9.80 -11.88 -4.75
N MET A 68 8.49 -11.96 -4.97
CA MET A 68 7.49 -12.73 -4.25
C MET A 68 6.74 -13.66 -5.21
N SER A 69 7.31 -13.96 -6.39
CA SER A 69 6.74 -14.87 -7.39
C SER A 69 6.37 -16.24 -6.81
N LEU A 70 7.06 -16.69 -5.74
CA LEU A 70 6.72 -17.89 -4.98
C LEU A 70 5.27 -17.90 -4.44
N LEU A 71 4.65 -16.74 -4.21
CA LEU A 71 3.28 -16.65 -3.73
C LEU A 71 2.27 -17.24 -4.71
N SER A 72 2.58 -17.24 -6.01
CA SER A 72 1.74 -17.87 -7.04
C SER A 72 1.56 -19.38 -6.82
N GLN A 73 2.49 -20.03 -6.12
CA GLN A 73 2.38 -21.45 -5.76
C GLN A 73 1.31 -21.71 -4.69
N LEU A 74 0.94 -20.70 -3.90
CA LEU A 74 -0.02 -20.83 -2.81
C LEU A 74 -1.46 -20.60 -3.25
N THR A 75 -1.68 -19.78 -4.29
CA THR A 75 -3.04 -19.42 -4.74
C THR A 75 -3.09 -19.20 -6.25
N PRO A 76 -3.70 -20.10 -7.03
CA PRO A 76 -4.14 -19.74 -8.38
C PRO A 76 -5.28 -18.73 -8.24
N ASN A 77 -5.09 -17.50 -8.72
CA ASN A 77 -6.11 -16.47 -8.71
C ASN A 77 -5.95 -15.48 -9.86
N ALA A 78 -6.92 -14.59 -10.06
CA ALA A 78 -6.96 -13.70 -11.23
C ALA A 78 -5.82 -12.65 -11.28
N LEU A 79 -5.02 -12.53 -10.22
CA LEU A 79 -3.81 -11.71 -10.24
C LEU A 79 -2.60 -12.44 -10.82
N THR A 80 -2.59 -13.78 -10.75
CA THR A 80 -1.50 -14.64 -11.22
C THR A 80 -1.88 -15.45 -12.47
N GLN A 81 -3.18 -15.59 -12.76
CA GLN A 81 -3.72 -16.20 -13.97
C GLN A 81 -4.32 -15.10 -14.87
N HIS A 82 -3.55 -14.66 -15.86
CA HIS A 82 -3.88 -13.50 -16.70
C HIS A 82 -5.15 -13.66 -17.56
N ASP A 83 -5.64 -14.89 -17.73
CA ASP A 83 -6.83 -15.28 -18.48
C ASP A 83 -8.12 -15.33 -17.65
N MET A 84 -8.04 -15.22 -16.32
CA MET A 84 -9.22 -15.15 -15.47
C MET A 84 -9.84 -13.76 -15.46
N GLU A 85 -11.16 -13.68 -15.69
CA GLU A 85 -11.92 -12.45 -15.44
C GLU A 85 -11.95 -12.13 -13.95
N ILE A 86 -11.84 -10.85 -13.59
CA ILE A 86 -11.98 -10.41 -12.21
C ILE A 86 -13.47 -10.41 -11.86
N THR A 87 -13.90 -11.33 -11.00
CA THR A 87 -15.29 -11.49 -10.56
C THR A 87 -15.36 -11.54 -9.04
N ASN A 88 -16.51 -11.19 -8.46
CA ASN A 88 -16.78 -11.49 -7.05
C ASN A 88 -17.26 -12.93 -6.93
N ASN A 89 -16.71 -13.67 -5.97
CA ASN A 89 -17.20 -15.01 -5.62
C ASN A 89 -18.54 -14.91 -4.87
N GLU A 90 -19.23 -16.05 -4.70
CA GLU A 90 -20.54 -16.12 -4.01
C GLU A 90 -20.49 -15.64 -2.54
N ASP A 91 -19.32 -15.69 -1.91
CA ASP A 91 -19.06 -15.18 -0.57
C ASP A 91 -18.80 -13.65 -0.52
N GLY A 92 -18.83 -12.99 -1.68
CA GLY A 92 -18.55 -11.55 -1.83
C GLY A 92 -17.06 -11.21 -1.92
N ILE A 93 -16.16 -12.20 -1.81
CA ILE A 93 -14.72 -11.98 -1.89
C ILE A 93 -14.31 -11.99 -3.37
N PRO A 94 -13.61 -10.96 -3.88
CA PRO A 94 -13.11 -10.99 -5.25
C PRO A 94 -12.18 -12.18 -5.49
N ASN A 95 -12.25 -12.79 -6.68
CA ASN A 95 -11.32 -13.86 -7.09
C ASN A 95 -9.88 -13.37 -7.32
N THR A 96 -9.58 -12.11 -7.00
CA THR A 96 -8.24 -11.53 -6.88
C THR A 96 -7.67 -11.69 -5.47
N PHE A 97 -8.44 -12.25 -4.53
CA PHE A 97 -7.96 -12.53 -3.19
C PHE A 97 -6.82 -13.54 -3.20
N VAL A 98 -5.70 -13.15 -2.61
CA VAL A 98 -4.60 -14.04 -2.23
C VAL A 98 -4.72 -14.19 -0.71
N PRO A 99 -5.19 -15.34 -0.17
CA PRO A 99 -5.22 -15.57 1.26
C PRO A 99 -3.85 -15.29 1.90
N ALA A 100 -3.85 -14.60 3.04
CA ALA A 100 -2.65 -14.24 3.82
C ALA A 100 -1.63 -13.35 3.09
N ARG A 101 -2.00 -12.65 2.02
CA ARG A 101 -1.07 -11.77 1.29
C ARG A 101 -0.50 -10.68 2.16
N ASN A 102 -1.31 -9.94 2.91
CA ASN A 102 -0.79 -8.86 3.76
C ASN A 102 -0.02 -9.41 4.96
N LEU A 103 -0.35 -10.62 5.45
CA LEU A 103 0.45 -11.32 6.44
C LEU A 103 1.87 -11.54 5.90
N LEU A 104 2.00 -12.13 4.71
CA LEU A 104 3.29 -12.38 4.10
C LEU A 104 4.02 -11.06 3.79
N PHE A 105 3.36 -10.06 3.20
CA PHE A 105 3.97 -8.76 2.95
C PHE A 105 4.48 -8.08 4.22
N LEU A 106 3.71 -8.10 5.31
CA LEU A 106 4.17 -7.52 6.58
C LEU A 106 5.29 -8.34 7.21
N SER A 107 5.31 -9.67 7.06
CA SER A 107 6.44 -10.51 7.47
C SER A 107 7.73 -10.14 6.74
N PHE A 108 7.68 -10.03 5.42
CA PHE A 108 8.86 -9.67 4.62
C PHE A 108 9.28 -8.20 4.84
N ALA A 109 8.32 -7.28 4.97
CA ALA A 109 8.61 -5.89 5.33
C ALA A 109 9.28 -5.80 6.71
N GLY A 110 8.83 -6.58 7.69
CA GLY A 110 9.44 -6.67 9.02
C GLY A 110 10.85 -7.23 8.99
N ALA A 111 11.09 -8.30 8.23
CA ALA A 111 12.43 -8.86 8.05
C ALA A 111 13.38 -7.85 7.36
N LEU A 112 12.91 -7.12 6.35
CA LEU A 112 13.69 -6.04 5.74
C LEU A 112 13.94 -4.89 6.72
N ALA A 113 12.91 -4.46 7.47
CA ALA A 113 13.02 -3.42 8.49
C ALA A 113 14.09 -3.76 9.53
N TYR A 114 14.15 -5.02 9.98
CA TYR A 114 15.20 -5.54 10.85
C TYR A 114 16.59 -5.32 10.22
N GLN A 115 16.78 -5.75 8.97
CA GLN A 115 18.07 -5.67 8.28
C GLN A 115 18.54 -4.22 8.06
N ILE A 116 17.63 -3.29 7.79
CA ILE A 116 17.97 -1.87 7.56
C ILE A 116 17.95 -1.02 8.84
N GLY A 117 17.65 -1.63 9.99
CA GLY A 117 17.57 -0.97 11.29
C GLY A 117 16.36 -0.03 11.47
N ALA A 118 15.27 -0.25 10.75
CA ALA A 118 14.05 0.56 10.84
C ALA A 118 13.11 0.05 11.94
N LYS A 119 12.67 0.93 12.85
CA LYS A 119 11.66 0.59 13.87
C LYS A 119 10.24 0.60 13.32
N HIS A 120 9.97 1.50 12.37
CA HIS A 120 8.63 1.80 11.92
C HIS A 120 8.33 1.15 10.57
N ILE A 121 7.20 0.48 10.47
CA ILE A 121 6.69 -0.12 9.22
C ILE A 121 5.39 0.60 8.90
N ILE A 122 5.27 1.18 7.72
CA ILE A 122 4.08 1.95 7.32
C ILE A 122 3.40 1.21 6.18
N THR A 123 2.10 0.99 6.28
CA THR A 123 1.31 0.33 5.23
C THR A 123 0.01 1.07 4.98
N GLY A 124 -0.43 1.09 3.72
CA GLY A 124 -1.64 1.77 3.26
C GLY A 124 -2.93 0.95 3.38
N VAL A 125 -2.92 -0.17 4.09
CA VAL A 125 -4.15 -0.95 4.35
C VAL A 125 -5.17 -0.09 5.10
N CYS A 126 -6.44 -0.24 4.73
CA CYS A 126 -7.56 0.43 5.36
C CYS A 126 -8.76 -0.50 5.51
N GLU A 127 -9.61 -0.22 6.50
CA GLU A 127 -10.81 -1.00 6.80
C GLU A 127 -12.10 -0.34 6.25
N THR A 128 -12.02 0.92 5.82
CA THR A 128 -13.12 1.72 5.28
C THR A 128 -13.44 1.42 3.81
N ASP A 129 -12.44 1.17 2.98
CA ASP A 129 -12.60 0.78 1.56
C ASP A 129 -12.59 -0.75 1.36
N PHE A 130 -12.90 -1.47 2.44
CA PHE A 130 -12.78 -2.92 2.56
C PHE A 130 -13.72 -3.67 1.61
N SER A 131 -13.13 -4.47 0.71
CA SER A 131 -13.84 -5.46 -0.11
C SER A 131 -13.98 -6.82 0.58
N GLY A 132 -13.76 -6.92 1.89
CA GLY A 132 -13.91 -8.20 2.62
C GLY A 132 -12.63 -8.76 3.24
N TYR A 133 -11.45 -8.20 2.95
CA TYR A 133 -10.16 -8.85 3.23
C TYR A 133 -9.73 -8.83 4.71
N PRO A 134 -9.85 -9.94 5.46
CA PRO A 134 -9.62 -9.95 6.91
C PRO A 134 -8.21 -9.50 7.31
N ASP A 135 -7.22 -9.62 6.42
CA ASP A 135 -5.83 -9.19 6.59
C ASP A 135 -5.61 -7.68 6.30
N CYS A 136 -6.68 -6.88 6.21
CA CYS A 136 -6.63 -5.42 6.20
C CYS A 136 -7.15 -4.78 7.50
N ARG A 137 -7.76 -5.55 8.41
CA ARG A 137 -8.41 -5.03 9.62
C ARG A 137 -7.42 -4.55 10.66
N ASP A 138 -7.80 -3.56 11.44
CA ASP A 138 -6.99 -3.04 12.55
C ASP A 138 -6.59 -4.14 13.56
N SER A 139 -7.52 -5.05 13.87
CA SER A 139 -7.26 -6.18 14.78
C SER A 139 -6.17 -7.11 14.27
N PHE A 140 -6.14 -7.39 12.96
CA PHE A 140 -5.08 -8.17 12.32
C PHE A 140 -3.74 -7.42 12.40
N ILE A 141 -3.71 -6.12 12.06
CA ILE A 141 -2.48 -5.32 12.07
C ILE A 141 -1.86 -5.27 13.47
N LYS A 142 -2.68 -5.08 14.51
CA LYS A 142 -2.23 -5.09 15.91
C LYS A 142 -1.64 -6.45 16.31
N SER A 143 -2.30 -7.54 15.93
CA SER A 143 -1.78 -8.90 16.17
C SER A 143 -0.47 -9.14 15.42
N MET A 144 -0.37 -8.67 14.17
CA MET A 144 0.82 -8.79 13.35
C MET A 144 1.99 -7.99 13.91
N ASN A 145 1.76 -6.79 14.46
CA ASN A 145 2.80 -6.02 15.12
C ASN A 145 3.40 -6.80 16.29
N VAL A 146 2.57 -7.37 17.16
CA VAL A 146 3.05 -8.18 18.30
C VAL A 146 3.84 -9.38 17.80
N THR A 147 3.33 -10.06 16.76
CA THR A 147 3.99 -11.22 16.15
C THR A 147 5.38 -10.88 15.62
N LEU A 148 5.53 -9.79 14.86
CA LEU A 148 6.82 -9.34 14.34
C LEU A 148 7.80 -9.02 15.47
N SER A 149 7.34 -8.31 16.49
CA SER A 149 8.19 -7.90 17.61
C SER A 149 8.72 -9.10 18.39
N LEU A 150 7.86 -10.09 18.67
CA LEU A 150 8.25 -11.33 19.34
C LEU A 150 9.15 -12.22 18.48
N ALA A 151 8.87 -12.31 17.17
CA ALA A 151 9.61 -13.19 16.27
C ALA A 151 11.08 -12.77 16.07
N MET A 152 11.39 -11.49 16.23
CA MET A 152 12.72 -10.91 15.97
C MET A 152 13.35 -10.25 17.20
N ASP A 153 12.70 -10.33 18.36
CA ASP A 153 13.12 -9.72 19.62
C ASP A 153 13.48 -8.23 19.47
N LYS A 154 12.55 -7.48 18.88
CA LYS A 154 12.66 -6.03 18.64
C LYS A 154 11.32 -5.32 18.73
N ASP A 155 11.32 -4.09 19.23
CA ASP A 155 10.10 -3.27 19.36
C ASP A 155 9.69 -2.61 18.04
N PHE A 156 9.17 -3.37 17.08
CA PHE A 156 8.58 -2.81 15.87
C PHE A 156 7.30 -2.02 16.17
N VAL A 157 6.98 -1.06 15.30
CA VAL A 157 5.70 -0.34 15.30
C VAL A 157 5.14 -0.30 13.88
N ILE A 158 3.96 -0.90 13.68
CA ILE A 158 3.24 -0.83 12.40
C ILE A 158 2.28 0.36 12.44
N HIS A 159 2.38 1.22 11.43
CA HIS A 159 1.52 2.38 11.24
C HIS A 159 0.59 2.17 10.04
N THR A 160 -0.68 2.48 10.24
CA THR A 160 -1.73 2.42 9.22
C THR A 160 -2.46 3.77 9.16
N PRO A 161 -1.82 4.83 8.62
CA PRO A 161 -2.37 6.19 8.67
C PRO A 161 -3.71 6.35 7.95
N LEU A 162 -4.05 5.41 7.06
CA LEU A 162 -5.29 5.40 6.29
C LEU A 162 -6.37 4.49 6.89
N MET A 163 -6.11 3.81 8.01
CA MET A 163 -6.99 2.75 8.55
C MET A 163 -8.46 3.16 8.65
N TRP A 164 -8.69 4.40 9.09
CA TRP A 164 -10.00 4.97 9.38
C TRP A 164 -10.41 6.07 8.40
N LEU A 165 -9.69 6.24 7.29
CA LEU A 165 -9.97 7.26 6.29
C LEU A 165 -10.70 6.66 5.10
N ASN A 166 -11.78 7.27 4.64
CA ASN A 166 -12.34 6.95 3.32
C ASN A 166 -11.51 7.58 2.18
N LYS A 167 -11.86 7.32 0.91
CA LYS A 167 -11.13 7.93 -0.23
C LYS A 167 -11.16 9.46 -0.27
N ALA A 168 -12.25 10.11 0.13
CA ALA A 168 -12.29 11.58 0.18
C ALA A 168 -11.34 12.12 1.27
N GLU A 169 -11.28 11.46 2.42
CA GLU A 169 -10.35 11.81 3.49
C GLU A 169 -8.89 11.50 3.13
N THR A 170 -8.64 10.47 2.33
CA THR A 170 -7.30 10.17 1.77
C THR A 170 -6.85 11.25 0.79
N TRP A 171 -7.77 11.79 -0.02
CA TRP A 171 -7.50 12.96 -0.86
C TRP A 171 -7.27 14.22 -0.02
N LYS A 172 -8.09 14.44 1.02
CA LYS A 172 -7.88 15.53 1.99
C LYS A 172 -6.49 15.46 2.62
N LEU A 173 -6.06 14.29 3.10
CA LEU A 173 -4.73 14.09 3.65
C LEU A 173 -3.64 14.39 2.62
N SER A 174 -3.86 14.01 1.36
CA SER A 174 -2.93 14.32 0.26
C SER A 174 -2.82 15.83 0.00
N ASP A 175 -3.92 16.60 0.15
CA ASP A 175 -3.93 18.06 0.07
C ASP A 175 -3.23 18.70 1.28
N GLU A 176 -3.48 18.20 2.50
CA GLU A 176 -2.81 18.66 3.74
C GLU A 176 -1.30 18.38 3.76
N LEU A 177 -0.85 17.41 2.95
CA LEU A 177 0.55 17.11 2.69
C LEU A 177 1.12 17.88 1.48
N GLU A 178 0.31 18.74 0.85
CA GLU A 178 0.67 19.57 -0.31
C GLU A 178 1.12 18.76 -1.55
N VAL A 179 0.56 17.56 -1.72
CA VAL A 179 0.95 16.60 -2.77
C VAL A 179 -0.24 16.04 -3.55
N LEU A 180 -1.43 16.65 -3.41
CA LEU A 180 -2.65 16.20 -4.10
C LEU A 180 -2.44 16.07 -5.61
N ASP A 181 -1.89 17.10 -6.26
CA ASP A 181 -1.68 17.11 -7.71
C ASP A 181 -0.64 16.06 -8.14
N TYR A 182 0.42 15.90 -7.36
CA TYR A 182 1.42 14.87 -7.61
C TYR A 182 0.80 13.47 -7.52
N ILE A 183 0.06 13.19 -6.44
CA ILE A 183 -0.62 11.91 -6.25
C ILE A 183 -1.64 11.67 -7.37
N ARG A 184 -2.41 12.70 -7.74
CA ARG A 184 -3.39 12.61 -8.83
C ARG A 184 -2.78 12.30 -10.17
N THR A 185 -1.62 12.85 -10.50
CA THR A 185 -1.05 12.74 -11.85
C THR A 185 0.00 11.65 -12.00
N LYS A 186 0.62 11.19 -10.90
CA LYS A 186 1.77 10.26 -10.96
C LYS A 186 1.49 8.85 -10.48
N THR A 187 0.38 8.61 -9.78
CA THR A 187 0.10 7.28 -9.20
C THR A 187 -0.81 6.43 -10.07
N LEU A 188 -0.62 5.10 -9.99
CA LEU A 188 -1.40 4.11 -10.71
C LEU A 188 -2.37 3.38 -9.77
N THR A 189 -3.66 3.63 -9.97
CA THR A 189 -4.75 2.90 -9.28
C THR A 189 -5.60 2.09 -10.25
N CYS A 190 -5.55 2.42 -11.54
CA CYS A 190 -6.33 1.79 -12.60
C CYS A 190 -5.91 0.33 -12.80
N TYR A 191 -6.88 -0.59 -12.77
CA TYR A 191 -6.63 -2.00 -13.07
C TYR A 191 -6.18 -2.27 -14.52
N ASN A 192 -6.30 -1.28 -15.41
CA ASN A 192 -5.86 -1.36 -16.80
C ASN A 192 -4.50 -0.67 -17.05
N GLY A 193 -3.73 -0.36 -15.99
CA GLY A 193 -2.38 0.20 -16.14
C GLY A 193 -2.31 1.69 -16.52
N ILE A 194 -3.43 2.42 -16.51
CA ILE A 194 -3.47 3.84 -16.86
C ILE A 194 -3.17 4.71 -15.63
N ILE A 195 -2.06 5.46 -15.68
CA ILE A 195 -1.62 6.38 -14.61
C ILE A 195 -2.60 7.55 -14.49
N GLY A 196 -2.73 8.08 -13.28
CA GLY A 196 -3.49 9.28 -12.99
C GLY A 196 -4.98 9.02 -12.80
N ASP A 197 -5.83 9.78 -13.50
CA ASP A 197 -7.30 9.61 -13.42
C ASP A 197 -7.75 8.21 -13.93
N GLY A 198 -6.90 7.53 -14.70
CA GLY A 198 -7.09 6.14 -15.12
C GLY A 198 -8.09 5.97 -16.26
N CYS A 199 -8.66 4.78 -16.42
CA CYS A 199 -9.60 4.50 -17.51
C CYS A 199 -11.00 5.06 -17.27
N GLY A 200 -11.37 5.38 -16.02
CA GLY A 200 -12.72 5.83 -15.67
C GLY A 200 -13.81 4.73 -15.66
N GLU A 201 -13.47 3.50 -16.02
CA GLU A 201 -14.44 2.40 -16.22
C GLU A 201 -14.26 1.20 -15.27
N CYS A 202 -13.08 1.07 -14.64
CA CYS A 202 -12.82 -0.02 -13.69
C CYS A 202 -13.24 0.34 -12.25
N PRO A 203 -13.56 -0.65 -11.39
CA PRO A 203 -13.97 -0.39 -10.01
C PRO A 203 -13.01 0.50 -9.21
N ALA A 204 -11.69 0.31 -9.38
CA ALA A 204 -10.67 1.11 -8.71
C ALA A 204 -10.69 2.59 -9.15
N CYS A 205 -10.87 2.86 -10.45
CA CYS A 205 -11.03 4.21 -10.97
C CYS A 205 -12.31 4.87 -10.44
N HIS A 206 -13.44 4.15 -10.43
CA HIS A 206 -14.70 4.69 -9.89
C HIS A 206 -14.58 5.08 -8.42
N LEU A 207 -13.96 4.23 -7.60
CA LEU A 207 -13.75 4.50 -6.18
C LEU A 207 -12.85 5.72 -5.97
N ARG A 208 -11.71 5.77 -6.67
CA ARG A 208 -10.76 6.89 -6.64
C ARG A 208 -11.39 8.21 -7.06
N GLN A 209 -12.13 8.21 -8.17
CA GLN A 209 -12.78 9.41 -8.72
C GLN A 209 -13.93 9.89 -7.82
N ARG A 210 -14.74 8.98 -7.28
CA ARG A 210 -15.81 9.33 -6.34
C ARG A 210 -15.25 10.03 -5.12
N GLY A 211 -14.18 9.49 -4.53
CA GLY A 211 -13.50 10.14 -3.40
C GLY A 211 -12.95 11.52 -3.75
N LEU A 212 -12.37 11.67 -4.95
CA LEU A 212 -11.85 12.97 -5.40
C LEU A 212 -12.99 14.01 -5.54
N ASN A 213 -14.09 13.62 -6.18
CA ASN A 213 -15.24 14.51 -6.36
C ASN A 213 -15.83 14.93 -5.01
N GLN A 214 -16.07 13.99 -4.10
CA GLN A 214 -16.57 14.27 -2.75
C GLN A 214 -15.66 15.24 -1.99
N TYR A 215 -14.33 15.07 -2.13
CA TYR A 215 -13.38 15.98 -1.50
C TYR A 215 -13.42 17.38 -2.11
N LEU A 216 -13.42 17.50 -3.44
CA LEU A 216 -13.48 18.79 -4.13
C LEU A 216 -14.79 19.53 -3.87
N GLU A 217 -15.92 18.82 -3.82
CA GLU A 217 -17.22 19.36 -3.39
C GLU A 217 -17.13 19.92 -1.96
N SER A 218 -16.50 19.20 -1.04
CA SER A 218 -16.31 19.66 0.35
C SER A 218 -15.43 20.91 0.48
N LYS A 219 -14.55 21.16 -0.50
CA LYS A 219 -13.67 22.35 -0.58
C LYS A 219 -14.36 23.54 -1.27
N GLY A 220 -15.54 23.34 -1.86
CA GLY A 220 -16.18 24.33 -2.74
C GLY A 220 -15.44 24.54 -4.07
N ALA A 221 -14.72 23.51 -4.53
CA ALA A 221 -13.91 23.54 -5.75
C ALA A 221 -14.60 22.91 -6.98
N LEU A 222 -15.86 22.50 -6.82
CA LEU A 222 -16.77 22.00 -7.87
C LEU A 222 -18.11 22.74 -7.82
#